data_AF-A0A926C271-F1
#
_entry.id   AF-A0A926C271-F1
#
_cell.length_a   1.000
_cell.length_b   1.000
_cell.length_c   1.000
_cell.angle_alpha   90.00
_cell.angle_beta   90.00
_cell.angle_gamma   90.00
#
_symmetry.space_group_name_H-M   'P 1'
#
loop_
_entity.id
_entity.type
_entity.pdbx_description
1 polymer ?
#
loop_
_entity_poly.entity_id
_entity_poly.type
_entity_poly.pdbx_seq_one_letter_code
_entity_poly.pdbx_strand_id
1 'polypeptide(L)' 'MRKVLFIDRDGTLIKEPQPDQQVDSLEKLEFLPKVLSVMRKIAD' A
#
# COMPACT_ATOMS: atom_id res chain seq x y z
N MET A 1 2.92 25.98 -3.92
CA MET A 1 3.18 24.88 -2.97
C MET A 1 2.82 23.57 -3.65
N ARG A 2 3.68 22.54 -3.61
CA ARG A 2 3.33 21.20 -4.10
C ARG A 2 2.56 20.47 -3.00
N LYS A 3 1.46 19.82 -3.36
CA LYS A 3 0.73 18.93 -2.44
C LYS A 3 1.56 17.65 -2.30
N VAL A 4 1.79 17.23 -1.06
CA VAL A 4 2.53 16.00 -0.73
C VAL A 4 1.67 15.19 0.23
N LEU A 5 1.61 13.89 -0.01
CA LEU A 5 0.90 12.94 0.82
C LEU A 5 1.91 11.92 1.36
N PHE A 6 1.99 11.79 2.69
CA PHE A 6 2.78 10.77 3.37
C PHE A 6 1.85 9.59 3.68
N ILE A 7 2.22 8.40 3.23
CA ILE A 7 1.37 7.21 3.30
C ILE A 7 2.21 6.07 3.86
N ASP A 8 1.60 5.31 4.78
CA ASP A 8 2.16 4.06 5.26
C ASP A 8 2.01 2.94 4.21
N ARG A 9 2.85 1.90 4.31
CA ARG A 9 2.84 0.77 3.37
C ARG A 9 1.96 -0.36 3.85
N ASP A 10 2.28 -0.94 5.00
CA ASP A 10 1.63 -2.14 5.52
C ASP A 10 0.34 -1.76 6.23
N GLY A 11 -0.74 -2.52 6.03
CA GLY A 11 -2.06 -2.16 6.54
C GLY A 11 -2.71 -0.96 5.85
N THR A 12 -2.02 -0.26 4.92
CA THR A 12 -2.54 0.90 4.19
C THR A 12 -2.53 0.72 2.68
N LEU A 13 -1.38 0.37 2.08
CA LEU A 13 -1.28 0.08 0.65
C LEU A 13 -1.39 -1.42 0.37
N ILE A 14 -0.75 -2.21 1.21
CA ILE A 14 -0.73 -3.67 1.14
C ILE A 14 -1.24 -4.23 2.45
N LYS A 15 -1.80 -5.43 2.41
CA LYS A 15 -2.19 -6.16 3.61
C LYS A 15 -0.96 -6.43 4.46
N GLU A 16 -1.08 -6.17 5.75
CA GLU A 16 0.00 -6.44 6.69
C GLU A 16 0.27 -7.96 6.76
N PRO A 17 1.47 -8.43 6.40
CA PRO A 17 1.78 -9.85 6.43
C PRO A 17 1.81 -10.37 7.87
N GLN A 18 1.27 -11.56 8.08
CA GLN A 18 1.24 -12.23 9.37
C GLN A 18 1.93 -13.58 9.25
N PRO A 19 2.66 -14.06 10.28
CA PRO A 19 2.87 -13.44 11.60
C PRO A 19 4.14 -12.58 11.72
N ASP A 20 5.02 -12.61 10.72
CA ASP A 20 6.37 -12.02 10.76
C ASP A 20 6.42 -10.54 10.35
N GLN A 21 5.30 -9.96 9.92
CA GLN A 21 5.20 -8.55 9.48
C GLN A 21 6.22 -8.19 8.38
N GLN A 22 6.66 -9.18 7.60
CA GLN A 22 7.62 -8.99 6.52
C GLN A 22 7.07 -9.43 5.16
N VAL A 23 7.09 -8.51 4.19
CA VAL A 23 6.91 -8.84 2.77
C VAL A 23 8.29 -9.08 2.15
N ASP A 24 8.80 -10.30 2.35
CA ASP A 24 10.12 -10.76 1.89
C ASP A 24 10.08 -11.51 0.54
N SER A 25 8.88 -11.74 0.02
CA SER A 25 8.59 -12.56 -1.14
C SER A 25 7.34 -12.05 -1.86
N LEU A 26 7.22 -12.32 -3.16
CA LEU A 26 6.10 -11.83 -3.97
C LEU A 26 4.78 -12.51 -3.59
N GLU A 27 4.85 -13.74 -3.08
CA GLU A 27 3.70 -14.50 -2.60
C GLU A 27 3.03 -13.86 -1.39
N LYS A 28 3.78 -13.10 -0.58
CA LYS A 28 3.25 -12.34 0.56
C LYS A 28 2.66 -10.98 0.18
N LEU A 29 2.81 -10.54 -1.08
CA LEU A 29 2.33 -9.24 -1.54
C LEU A 29 0.84 -9.31 -1.91
N GLU A 30 -0.01 -8.74 -1.05
CA GLU A 30 -1.45 -8.60 -1.30
C GLU A 30 -1.83 -7.11 -1.22
N PHE A 31 -2.33 -6.53 -2.30
CA PHE A 31 -2.83 -5.15 -2.30
C PHE A 31 -4.18 -5.04 -1.60
N LEU A 32 -4.40 -3.95 -0.85
CA LEU A 32 -5.74 -3.67 -0.33
C LEU A 32 -6.73 -3.37 -1.47
N PRO A 33 -8.03 -3.70 -1.28
CA PRO A 33 -9.03 -3.48 -2.32
C PRO A 33 -9.03 -2.04 -2.82
N LYS A 34 -8.94 -1.88 -4.15
CA LYS A 34 -9.00 -0.58 -4.86
C LYS A 34 -7.84 0.37 -4.57
N VAL A 35 -6.78 -0.03 -3.85
CA VAL A 35 -5.67 0.87 -3.50
C VAL A 35 -5.06 1.54 -4.73
N LEU A 36 -4.80 0.78 -5.80
CA LEU A 36 -4.17 1.31 -7.02
C LEU A 36 -5.04 2.34 -7.74
N SER A 37 -6.37 2.11 -7.80
CA SER A 37 -7.28 3.04 -8.47
C SER A 37 -7.51 4.31 -7.66
N VAL A 38 -7.49 4.23 -6.33
CA VAL A 38 -7.56 5.41 -5.44
C VAL A 38 -6.27 6.21 -5.52
N MET A 39 -5.11 5.55 -5.46
CA MET A 39 -3.80 6.21 -5.57
C MET A 39 -3.63 6.94 -6.90
N ARG A 40 -4.13 6.35 -8.00
CA ARG A 40 -4.15 7.02 -9.31
C ARG A 40 -4.95 8.32 -9.29
N LYS A 41 -6.14 8.30 -8.69
CA LYS A 41 -7.00 9.50 -8.57
C LYS A 41 -6.41 10.60 -7.69
N ILE A 42 -5.55 10.25 -6.73
CA ILE A 42 -4.84 11.23 -5.88
C ILE A 42 -3.69 11.89 -6.64
N ALA A 43 -3.08 11.16 -7.58
CA ALA A 43 -1.97 11.64 -8.39
C ALA A 43 -2.40 12.54 -9.56
N ASP A 44 -3.63 12.38 -10.06
CA ASP A 44 -4.26 13.24 -11.07
C ASP A 44 -4.59 14.64 -10.51
#